data_AF-A0A131YR48-F1
#
_entry.id   AF-A0A131YR48-F1
#
_cell.length_a   1.000
_cell.length_b   1.000
_cell.length_c   1.000
_cell.angle_alpha   90.00
_cell.angle_beta   90.00
_cell.angle_gamma   90.00
#
_symmetry.space_group_name_H-M   'P 1'
#
loop_
_entity.id
_entity.type
_entity.pdbx_description
1 polymer ?
#
loop_
_entity_poly.entity_id
_entity_poly.type
_entity_poly.pdbx_seq_one_letter_code
_entity_poly.pdbx_strand_id
1 'polypeptide(L)'
;MFIIALISPMLWAGISSEYSEYDCPLPNSTDVLKNGTVKNNEKPCVEYTCQWGNLWTQGCRVMNDELCKQMSGPVGPYPDCCPVYMCSHKHGK
;
A
#
# COMPACT_ATOMS: atom_id res chain seq x y z
N MET A 1 -32.46 53.33 8.53
CA MET A 1 -32.31 52.75 7.18
C MET A 1 -30.87 52.30 7.05
N PHE A 2 -30.64 50.99 6.92
CA PHE A 2 -29.33 50.32 6.97
C PHE A 2 -28.53 50.55 5.69
N ILE A 3 -27.23 50.89 5.77
CA ILE A 3 -26.24 50.41 4.78
C ILE A 3 -24.92 50.04 5.50
N ILE A 4 -24.88 48.76 5.86
CA ILE A 4 -23.79 47.76 5.86
C ILE A 4 -22.34 48.28 5.71
N ALA A 5 -21.57 48.06 6.78
CA ALA A 5 -20.11 48.05 6.77
C ALA A 5 -19.60 47.13 5.65
N LEU A 6 -18.70 47.64 4.81
CA LEU A 6 -17.94 46.83 3.85
C LEU A 6 -16.97 45.95 4.64
N ILE A 7 -17.47 44.78 5.00
CA ILE A 7 -16.70 43.66 5.53
C ILE A 7 -15.62 43.39 4.49
N SER A 8 -14.36 43.62 4.84
CA SER A 8 -13.21 43.18 4.06
C SER A 8 -13.48 41.76 3.57
N PRO A 9 -13.30 41.46 2.28
CA PRO A 9 -13.41 40.10 1.79
C PRO A 9 -12.34 39.29 2.51
N MET A 10 -12.76 38.65 3.59
CA MET A 10 -12.07 37.53 4.21
C MET A 10 -11.90 36.54 3.07
N LEU A 11 -10.68 36.54 2.52
CA LEU A 11 -10.18 35.49 1.68
C LEU A 11 -10.32 34.21 2.49
N TRP A 12 -11.43 33.52 2.28
CA TRP A 12 -11.54 32.09 2.48
C TRP A 12 -10.51 31.48 1.53
N ALA A 13 -9.25 31.46 1.97
CA ALA A 13 -8.32 30.44 1.55
C ALA A 13 -8.89 29.14 2.11
N GLY A 14 -9.89 28.59 1.43
CA GLY A 14 -10.25 27.21 1.58
C GLY A 14 -8.97 26.43 1.31
N ILE A 15 -8.44 25.80 2.35
CA ILE A 15 -7.44 24.77 2.19
C ILE A 15 -8.16 23.66 1.43
N SER A 16 -8.09 23.68 0.10
CA SER A 16 -8.37 22.51 -0.69
C SER A 16 -7.24 21.55 -0.36
N SER A 17 -7.48 20.67 0.62
CA SER A 17 -6.68 19.46 0.76
C SER A 17 -6.66 18.82 -0.62
N GLU A 18 -5.51 18.85 -1.30
CA GLU A 18 -5.31 18.29 -2.62
C GLU A 18 -5.35 16.76 -2.49
N TYR A 19 -6.53 16.24 -2.19
CA TYR A 19 -6.86 14.83 -2.34
C TYR A 19 -7.01 14.62 -3.84
N SER A 20 -6.06 13.92 -4.43
CA SER A 20 -6.20 13.54 -5.84
C SER A 20 -7.30 12.49 -5.90
N GLU A 21 -8.25 12.63 -6.83
CA GLU A 21 -9.26 11.60 -7.13
C GLU A 21 -8.60 10.23 -7.45
N TYR A 22 -7.30 10.24 -7.78
CA TYR A 22 -6.50 9.09 -8.14
C TYR A 22 -5.70 8.47 -7.00
N ASP A 23 -5.83 8.98 -5.78
CA ASP A 23 -5.16 8.41 -4.61
C ASP A 23 -5.92 7.15 -4.11
N CYS A 24 -5.17 6.17 -3.59
CA CYS A 24 -5.70 4.86 -3.26
C CYS A 24 -5.74 4.64 -1.73
N PRO A 25 -6.91 4.37 -1.13
CA PRO A 25 -6.99 4.02 0.29
C PRO A 25 -6.40 2.63 0.54
N LEU A 26 -5.57 2.48 1.57
CA LEU A 26 -4.98 1.18 1.90
C LEU A 26 -5.97 0.29 2.70
N PRO A 27 -6.04 -1.02 2.40
CA PRO A 27 -6.87 -1.93 3.16
C PRO A 27 -6.33 -2.05 4.58
N ASN A 28 -7.20 -1.90 5.58
CA ASN A 28 -6.88 -1.96 7.00
C ASN A 28 -5.94 -0.85 7.52
N SER A 29 -5.82 0.28 6.82
CA SER A 29 -5.16 1.48 7.35
C SER A 29 -6.00 2.72 7.04
N THR A 30 -5.82 3.78 7.84
CA THR A 30 -6.31 5.13 7.51
C THR A 30 -5.40 5.86 6.52
N ASP A 31 -4.28 5.24 6.16
CA ASP A 31 -3.32 5.77 5.21
C ASP A 31 -3.87 5.73 3.77
N VAL A 32 -3.51 6.77 3.02
CA VAL A 32 -3.80 6.88 1.60
C VAL A 32 -2.49 6.88 0.82
N LEU A 33 -2.41 6.02 -0.20
CA LEU A 33 -1.27 5.91 -1.09
C LEU A 33 -1.48 6.85 -2.28
N LYS A 34 -0.51 7.73 -2.55
CA LYS A 34 -0.62 8.70 -3.64
C LYS A 34 -0.58 8.03 -5.00
N ASN A 35 -1.26 8.59 -5.98
CA ASN A 35 -1.17 8.12 -7.36
C ASN A 35 0.30 8.04 -7.86
N GLY A 36 0.65 6.92 -8.47
CA GLY A 36 1.99 6.64 -9.00
C GLY A 36 3.00 6.18 -7.95
N THR A 37 2.58 5.95 -6.70
CA THR A 37 3.48 5.50 -5.63
C THR A 37 3.32 4.02 -5.31
N VAL A 38 4.39 3.47 -4.73
CA VAL A 38 4.50 2.08 -4.29
C VAL A 38 4.82 2.09 -2.79
N LYS A 39 4.16 1.20 -2.03
CA LYS A 39 4.41 0.99 -0.59
C LYS A 39 4.66 -0.47 -0.31
N ASN A 40 5.84 -0.76 0.23
CA ASN A 40 6.20 -2.08 0.71
C ASN A 40 5.77 -2.22 2.16
N ASN A 41 4.96 -3.23 2.45
CA ASN A 41 4.40 -3.44 3.77
C ASN A 41 4.93 -4.75 4.37
N GLU A 42 5.21 -4.75 5.67
CA GLU A 42 5.69 -5.94 6.39
C GLU A 42 4.52 -6.82 6.86
N LYS A 43 3.43 -6.21 7.35
CA LYS A 43 2.25 -6.92 7.88
C LYS A 43 0.95 -6.25 7.40
N PRO A 44 0.20 -6.88 6.47
CA PRO A 44 0.55 -8.07 5.69
C PRO A 44 1.79 -7.86 4.80
N CYS A 45 2.53 -8.93 4.51
CA CYS A 45 3.73 -8.90 3.68
C CYS A 45 3.36 -8.81 2.19
N VAL A 46 3.17 -7.59 1.71
CA VAL A 46 2.72 -7.29 0.35
C VAL A 46 3.32 -5.97 -0.15
N GLU A 47 3.34 -5.80 -1.46
CA GLU A 47 3.56 -4.52 -2.12
C GLU A 47 2.22 -3.94 -2.58
N TYR A 48 1.99 -2.68 -2.25
CA TYR A 48 0.86 -1.91 -2.73
C TYR A 48 1.33 -0.92 -3.80
N THR A 49 0.70 -0.94 -4.96
CA THR A 49 0.96 0.01 -6.04
C THR A 49 -0.32 0.78 -6.35
N CYS A 50 -0.28 2.11 -6.27
CA CYS A 50 -1.43 2.95 -6.63
C CYS A 50 -1.21 3.55 -8.02
N GLN A 51 -2.13 3.27 -8.95
CA GLN A 51 -2.11 3.87 -10.28
C GLN A 51 -3.52 4.26 -10.70
N TRP A 52 -3.74 5.55 -10.94
CA TRP A 52 -4.98 6.15 -11.40
C TRP A 52 -6.20 5.72 -10.57
N GLY A 53 -6.10 5.80 -9.24
CA GLY A 53 -7.15 5.39 -8.31
C GLY A 53 -7.31 3.88 -8.13
N ASN A 54 -6.52 3.07 -8.85
CA ASN A 54 -6.54 1.61 -8.71
C ASN A 54 -5.40 1.14 -7.81
N LEU A 55 -5.77 0.45 -6.72
CA LEU A 55 -4.83 -0.18 -5.81
C LEU A 55 -4.53 -1.61 -6.28
N TRP A 56 -3.30 -1.84 -6.68
CA TRP A 56 -2.77 -3.17 -7.00
C TRP A 56 -2.03 -3.72 -5.79
N THR A 57 -2.32 -4.97 -5.44
CA THR A 57 -1.67 -5.64 -4.31
C THR A 57 -0.92 -6.85 -4.82
N GLN A 58 0.39 -6.89 -4.58
CA GLN A 58 1.24 -8.02 -4.95
C GLN A 58 1.71 -8.75 -3.69
N GLY A 59 1.34 -10.01 -3.58
CA GLY A 59 1.76 -10.90 -2.50
C GLY A 59 3.08 -11.61 -2.78
N CYS A 60 3.55 -12.34 -1.78
CA CYS A 60 4.68 -13.25 -1.95
C CYS A 60 4.34 -14.41 -2.90
N ARG A 61 5.34 -14.91 -3.60
CA ARG A 61 5.19 -16.08 -4.46
C ARG A 61 4.82 -17.30 -3.62
N VAL A 62 3.77 -18.00 -4.04
CA VAL A 62 3.38 -19.28 -3.44
C VAL A 62 4.07 -20.42 -4.20
N MET A 63 4.69 -21.34 -3.47
CA MET A 63 5.22 -22.58 -4.02
C MET A 63 4.26 -23.73 -3.70
N ASN A 64 3.78 -24.40 -4.75
CA ASN A 64 2.87 -25.54 -4.68
C ASN A 64 3.64 -26.82 -5.05
N ASP A 65 4.53 -27.26 -4.17
CA ASP A 65 5.27 -28.51 -4.31
C ASP A 65 5.20 -29.26 -2.98
N GLU A 66 4.74 -30.51 -3.01
CA GLU A 66 4.56 -31.34 -1.82
C GLU A 66 5.87 -31.66 -1.09
N LEU A 67 7.01 -31.57 -1.79
CA LEU A 67 8.34 -31.78 -1.23
C LEU A 67 8.91 -30.51 -0.59
N CYS A 68 8.23 -29.37 -0.75
CA CYS A 68 8.66 -28.08 -0.25
C CYS A 68 7.79 -27.64 0.94
N LYS A 69 8.43 -27.36 2.07
CA LYS A 69 7.77 -26.79 3.24
C LYS A 69 7.98 -25.28 3.28
N GLN A 70 6.89 -24.55 3.48
CA GLN A 70 6.93 -23.12 3.74
C GLN A 70 7.45 -22.86 5.16
N MET A 71 8.34 -21.89 5.30
CA MET A 71 8.80 -21.37 6.57
C MET A 71 8.62 -19.85 6.60
N SER A 72 8.50 -19.29 7.80
CA SER A 72 8.39 -17.83 7.98
C SER A 72 9.58 -17.10 7.36
N GLY A 73 9.29 -15.98 6.70
CA GLY A 73 10.31 -15.05 6.23
C GLY A 73 10.95 -14.26 7.36
N PRO A 74 12.07 -13.56 7.09
CA PRO A 74 12.64 -12.61 8.03
C PRO A 74 11.70 -11.42 8.29
N VAL A 75 12.04 -10.61 9.30
CA VAL A 75 11.33 -9.35 9.58
C VAL A 75 11.85 -8.27 8.62
N GLY A 76 10.95 -7.51 8.00
CA GLY A 76 11.31 -6.43 7.09
C GLY A 76 10.20 -6.07 6.10
N PRO A 77 10.38 -5.02 5.27
CA PRO A 77 9.41 -4.68 4.24
C PRO A 77 9.34 -5.76 3.16
N TYR A 78 8.26 -5.80 2.38
CA TYR A 78 8.23 -6.58 1.14
C TYR A 78 9.38 -6.16 0.20
N PRO A 79 10.06 -7.11 -0.50
CA PRO A 79 9.83 -8.56 -0.51
C PRO A 79 10.56 -9.34 0.58
N ASP A 80 11.32 -8.67 1.47
CA ASP A 80 12.16 -9.35 2.45
C ASP A 80 11.34 -10.16 3.45
N CYS A 81 10.14 -9.71 3.84
CA CYS A 81 9.25 -10.49 4.72
C CYS A 81 8.65 -11.76 4.08
N CYS A 82 8.94 -12.05 2.82
CA CYS A 82 8.34 -13.19 2.15
C CYS A 82 8.81 -14.53 2.72
N PRO A 83 7.92 -15.54 2.78
CA PRO A 83 8.25 -16.85 3.28
C PRO A 83 9.31 -17.53 2.40
N VAL A 84 10.17 -18.29 3.05
CA VAL A 84 11.18 -19.10 2.37
C VAL A 84 10.70 -20.56 2.29
N TYR A 85 11.09 -21.25 1.24
CA TYR A 85 10.67 -22.64 1.00
C TYR A 85 11.88 -23.57 1.08
N MET A 86 11.77 -24.62 1.89
CA MET A 86 12.78 -25.68 1.98
C MET A 86 12.27 -26.95 1.31
N CYS A 87 12.94 -27.36 0.24
CA CYS A 87 12.58 -28.50 -0.58
C CYS A 87 13.50 -29.69 -0.31
N SER A 88 12.90 -30.85 -0.04
CA SER A 88 13.66 -32.10 0.06
C SER A 88 13.82 -32.70 -1.32
N HIS A 89 14.87 -32.32 -2.04
CA HIS A 89 15.22 -33.03 -3.27
C HIS A 89 15.70 -34.44 -2.88
N LYS A 90 15.09 -35.47 -3.46
CA LYS A 90 15.75 -36.78 -3.50
C LYS A 90 16.95 -36.63 -4.42
N HIS A 91 18.15 -36.54 -3.85
CA HIS A 91 19.37 -36.82 -4.59
C HIS A 91 19.27 -38.26 -5.10
N GLY A 92 18.81 -38.44 -6.34
CA GLY A 92 18.95 -39.69 -7.06
C GLY A 92 20.43 -39.97 -7.25
N LYS A 93 20.93 -40.96 -6.51
CA LYS A 93 22.16 -41.68 -6.87
C LYS A 93 21.81 -42.73 -7.92
#